data_AF-A0A926CR75-F1
#
_entry.id   AF-A0A926CR75-F1
#
_cell.length_a   1.000
_cell.length_b   1.000
_cell.length_c   1.000
_cell.angle_alpha   90.00
_cell.angle_beta   90.00
_cell.angle_gamma   90.00
#
_symmetry.space_group_name_H-M   'P 1'
#
loop_
_entity.id
_entity.type
_entity.pdbx_description
1 polymer ?
#
loop_
_entity_poly.entity_id
_entity_poly.type
_entity_poly.pdbx_seq_one_letter_code
_entity_poly.pdbx_strand_id
1 'polypeptide(L)'
;MNQRLERILVKLAQRHAPMLLTPGWQGTTENLKLLARGLADFDFLVVMAKVPDRLMPERDAQIQNWANAYARFHNLMAHNLFPNYSALNASFADDALPPVIVFQAKVAPIVEVMAGYLVPYVASRQAFARVAETEIRELIDEMLAKLATTDLSEPVYHMLVKDGIASARRLIELPMQHIALTDFDRNLFPQLHKPATLPRTGELPKLATQPVAAAPTHSAPAQPPHQPEPEKIELKLEQLEEIEYSPLTPTERMFIRPVNLAFERKPPVPDLPNNPDRGKSG
;
A
#
# COMPACT_ATOMS: atom_id res chain seq x y z
N MET A 1 -1.24 6.35 -14.40
CA MET A 1 -1.12 5.70 -13.07
C MET A 1 -0.72 6.72 -11.99
N ASN A 2 0.38 7.46 -12.18
CA ASN A 2 0.91 8.39 -11.16
C ASN A 2 -0.09 9.46 -10.69
N GLN A 3 -0.83 10.13 -11.60
CA GLN A 3 -1.83 11.15 -11.22
C GLN A 3 -2.96 10.63 -10.31
N ARG A 4 -3.39 9.36 -10.50
CA ARG A 4 -4.42 8.75 -9.64
C ARG A 4 -3.87 8.52 -8.23
N LEU A 5 -2.67 7.92 -8.14
CA LEU A 5 -1.99 7.66 -6.87
C LEU A 5 -1.68 8.97 -6.13
N GLU A 6 -1.16 9.97 -6.84
CA GLU A 6 -0.96 11.33 -6.32
C GLU A 6 -2.21 11.87 -5.67
N ARG A 7 -3.34 11.85 -6.38
CA ARG A 7 -4.61 12.33 -5.84
C ARG A 7 -5.07 11.54 -4.61
N ILE A 8 -4.84 10.21 -4.56
CA ILE A 8 -5.13 9.37 -3.39
C ILE A 8 -4.29 9.84 -2.19
N LEU A 9 -2.96 9.90 -2.35
CA LEU A 9 -2.04 10.23 -1.27
C LEU A 9 -2.20 11.67 -0.78
N VAL A 10 -2.35 12.63 -1.70
CA VAL A 10 -2.57 14.04 -1.36
C VAL A 10 -3.85 14.21 -0.54
N LYS A 11 -4.95 13.53 -0.91
CA LYS A 11 -6.19 13.62 -0.12
C LYS A 11 -6.07 12.99 1.25
N LEU A 12 -5.40 11.83 1.33
CA LEU A 12 -5.16 11.18 2.61
C LEU A 12 -4.31 12.09 3.51
N ALA A 13 -3.27 12.71 2.96
CA ALA A 13 -2.43 13.68 3.66
C ALA A 13 -3.20 14.95 4.04
N GLN A 14 -3.97 15.55 3.15
CA GLN A 14 -4.81 16.73 3.48
C GLN A 14 -5.74 16.48 4.67
N ARG A 15 -6.32 15.27 4.74
CA ARG A 15 -7.27 14.92 5.79
C ARG A 15 -6.62 14.56 7.12
N HIS A 16 -5.48 13.87 7.09
CA HIS A 16 -4.91 13.25 8.29
C HIS A 16 -3.51 13.76 8.67
N ALA A 17 -2.76 14.31 7.73
CA ALA A 17 -1.38 14.73 7.90
C ALA A 17 -1.02 15.94 7.01
N PRO A 18 -1.72 17.09 7.14
CA PRO A 18 -1.58 18.20 6.20
C PRO A 18 -0.17 18.80 6.18
N MET A 19 0.59 18.68 7.27
CA MET A 19 2.01 19.11 7.32
C MET A 19 2.94 18.35 6.37
N LEU A 20 2.55 17.18 5.84
CA LEU A 20 3.33 16.46 4.84
C LEU A 20 3.30 17.16 3.46
N LEU A 21 2.36 18.08 3.23
CA LEU A 21 2.20 18.81 1.97
C LEU A 21 2.80 20.21 2.10
N THR A 22 4.11 20.32 1.88
CA THR A 22 4.82 21.60 1.90
C THR A 22 4.39 22.51 0.73
N PRO A 23 4.52 23.84 0.88
CA PRO A 23 4.28 24.76 -0.23
C PRO A 23 5.16 24.41 -1.44
N GLY A 24 4.53 24.28 -2.62
CA GLY A 24 5.23 23.87 -3.84
C GLY A 24 5.43 22.37 -3.99
N TRP A 25 4.76 21.54 -3.18
CA TRP A 25 4.75 20.08 -3.36
C TRP A 25 4.36 19.70 -4.80
N GLN A 26 5.09 18.73 -5.37
CA GLN A 26 4.87 18.21 -6.73
C GLN A 26 4.76 16.69 -6.69
N GLY A 27 3.87 16.12 -7.51
CA GLY A 27 3.66 14.67 -7.65
C GLY A 27 4.77 13.91 -8.40
N THR A 28 6.05 14.19 -8.12
CA THR A 28 7.16 13.38 -8.63
C THR A 28 7.13 11.98 -7.99
N THR A 29 7.65 10.96 -8.68
CA THR A 29 7.66 9.59 -8.14
C THR A 29 8.34 9.51 -6.76
N GLU A 30 9.45 10.23 -6.57
CA GLU A 30 10.16 10.29 -5.29
C GLU A 30 9.31 10.95 -4.20
N ASN A 31 8.66 12.08 -4.51
CA ASN A 31 7.77 12.76 -3.55
C ASN A 31 6.54 11.91 -3.21
N LEU A 32 6.01 11.14 -4.15
CA LEU A 32 4.92 10.20 -3.87
C LEU A 32 5.36 9.09 -2.91
N LYS A 33 6.60 8.58 -3.05
CA LYS A 33 7.14 7.60 -2.12
C LYS A 33 7.39 8.18 -0.74
N LEU A 34 7.96 9.38 -0.67
CA LEU A 34 8.14 10.11 0.59
C LEU A 34 6.81 10.40 1.28
N LEU A 35 5.78 10.79 0.51
CA LEU A 35 4.44 11.03 1.03
C LEU A 35 3.80 9.74 1.55
N ALA A 36 3.88 8.63 0.79
CA ALA A 36 3.38 7.34 1.22
C ALA A 36 4.10 6.82 2.49
N ARG A 37 5.42 7.03 2.59
CA ARG A 37 6.19 6.70 3.79
C ARG A 37 5.84 7.59 4.97
N GLY A 38 5.70 8.90 4.76
CA GLY A 38 5.36 9.86 5.83
C GLY A 38 3.94 9.66 6.37
N LEU A 39 3.00 9.19 5.54
CA LEU A 39 1.66 8.80 6.00
C LEU A 39 1.69 7.66 7.03
N ALA A 40 2.73 6.82 7.02
CA ALA A 40 2.88 5.75 8.00
C ALA A 40 3.12 6.30 9.42
N ASP A 41 3.74 7.47 9.55
CA ASP A 41 3.93 8.17 10.83
C ASP A 41 2.58 8.70 11.40
N PHE A 42 1.51 8.64 10.60
CA PHE A 42 0.13 9.01 10.96
C PHE A 42 -0.82 7.81 10.96
N ASP A 43 -0.31 6.62 11.24
CA ASP A 43 -1.06 5.36 11.29
C ASP A 43 -1.62 4.84 9.94
N PHE A 44 -1.23 5.45 8.81
CA PHE A 44 -1.72 5.06 7.48
C PHE A 44 -0.68 4.29 6.68
N LEU A 45 -0.98 3.03 6.35
CA LEU A 45 -0.21 2.23 5.41
C LEU A 45 -0.94 2.17 4.06
N VAL A 46 -0.29 2.67 3.00
CA VAL A 46 -0.83 2.60 1.64
C VAL A 46 -0.08 1.54 0.86
N VAL A 47 -0.81 0.57 0.32
CA VAL A 47 -0.24 -0.49 -0.53
C VAL A 47 -0.93 -0.53 -1.88
N MET A 48 -0.18 -0.94 -2.90
CA MET A 48 -0.65 -1.03 -4.28
C MET A 48 -0.12 -2.32 -4.90
N ALA A 49 -0.95 -2.99 -5.68
CA ALA A 49 -0.54 -4.21 -6.36
C ALA A 49 -1.20 -4.31 -7.74
N LYS A 50 -0.52 -4.96 -8.67
CA LYS A 50 -1.04 -5.35 -9.97
C LYS A 50 -1.61 -6.76 -9.89
N VAL A 51 -2.85 -6.93 -10.34
CA VAL A 51 -3.46 -8.25 -10.55
C VAL A 51 -2.90 -8.80 -11.86
N PRO A 52 -2.27 -10.00 -11.88
CA PRO A 52 -1.86 -10.63 -13.12
C PRO A 52 -3.07 -10.92 -14.02
N ASP A 53 -2.93 -10.79 -15.34
CA ASP A 53 -4.05 -10.96 -16.29
C ASP A 53 -4.73 -12.32 -16.14
N ARG A 54 -3.94 -13.37 -15.89
CA ARG A 54 -4.44 -14.74 -15.64
C ARG A 54 -5.36 -14.87 -14.41
N LEU A 55 -5.32 -13.92 -13.49
CA LEU A 55 -6.11 -13.90 -12.25
C LEU A 55 -7.25 -12.88 -12.28
N MET A 56 -7.45 -12.17 -13.40
CA MET A 56 -8.54 -11.19 -13.53
C MET A 56 -9.95 -11.76 -13.24
N PRO A 57 -10.29 -13.01 -13.63
CA PRO A 57 -11.59 -13.60 -13.28
C PRO A 57 -11.83 -13.73 -11.78
N GLU A 58 -10.76 -13.87 -10.98
CA GLU A 58 -10.80 -14.03 -9.53
C GLU A 58 -10.29 -12.79 -8.79
N ARG A 59 -10.18 -11.64 -9.47
CA ARG A 59 -9.44 -10.48 -8.97
C ARG A 59 -9.87 -10.07 -7.56
N ASP A 60 -11.17 -10.04 -7.28
CA ASP A 60 -11.69 -9.55 -5.99
C ASP A 60 -11.28 -10.49 -4.86
N ALA A 61 -11.31 -11.81 -5.09
CA ALA A 61 -10.84 -12.81 -4.13
C ALA A 61 -9.32 -12.70 -3.91
N GLN A 62 -8.55 -12.48 -4.98
CA GLN A 62 -7.09 -12.31 -4.88
C GLN A 62 -6.70 -11.03 -4.15
N ILE A 63 -7.40 -9.92 -4.41
CA ILE A 63 -7.19 -8.66 -3.71
C ILE A 63 -7.57 -8.79 -2.23
N GLN A 64 -8.67 -9.48 -1.92
CA GLN A 64 -9.10 -9.73 -0.54
C GLN A 64 -8.10 -10.62 0.21
N ASN A 65 -7.60 -11.69 -0.41
CA ASN A 65 -6.57 -12.56 0.15
C ASN A 65 -5.27 -11.80 0.43
N TRP A 66 -4.89 -10.92 -0.50
CA TRP A 66 -3.73 -10.06 -0.37
C TRP A 66 -3.86 -9.05 0.78
N ALA A 67 -4.98 -8.35 0.87
CA ALA A 67 -5.26 -7.44 1.98
C ALA A 67 -5.27 -8.16 3.34
N ASN A 68 -5.87 -9.35 3.38
CA ASN A 68 -5.89 -10.20 4.57
C ASN A 68 -4.49 -10.65 5.01
N ALA A 69 -3.55 -10.85 4.08
CA ALA A 69 -2.19 -11.23 4.44
C ALA A 69 -1.44 -10.10 5.17
N TYR A 70 -1.59 -8.85 4.71
CA TYR A 70 -1.07 -7.69 5.44
C TYR A 70 -1.73 -7.51 6.81
N ALA A 71 -3.05 -7.66 6.87
CA ALA A 71 -3.77 -7.56 8.13
C ALA A 71 -3.32 -8.63 9.14
N ARG A 72 -3.12 -9.88 8.71
CA ARG A 72 -2.59 -10.95 9.57
C ARG A 72 -1.20 -10.61 10.10
N PHE A 73 -0.31 -10.10 9.26
CA PHE A 73 1.02 -9.68 9.71
C PHE A 73 0.94 -8.55 10.76
N HIS A 74 0.15 -7.51 10.49
CA HIS A 74 -0.09 -6.43 11.43
C HIS A 74 -0.64 -6.97 12.77
N ASN A 75 -1.66 -7.82 12.73
CA ASN A 75 -2.27 -8.36 13.94
C ASN A 75 -1.33 -9.25 14.74
N LEU A 76 -0.47 -10.03 14.08
CA LEU A 76 0.56 -10.81 14.76
C LEU A 76 1.44 -9.90 15.61
N MET A 77 1.94 -8.80 15.05
CA MET A 77 2.76 -7.85 15.79
C MET A 77 1.93 -7.12 16.86
N ALA A 78 0.77 -6.59 16.49
CA ALA A 78 -0.03 -5.74 17.35
C ALA A 78 -0.61 -6.50 18.55
N HIS A 79 -1.07 -7.74 18.37
CA HIS A 79 -1.64 -8.51 19.47
C HIS A 79 -0.60 -8.85 20.55
N ASN A 80 0.65 -9.08 20.15
CA ASN A 80 1.72 -9.49 21.08
C ASN A 80 2.47 -8.30 21.68
N LEU A 81 2.61 -7.20 20.94
CA LEU A 81 3.39 -6.03 21.38
C LEU A 81 2.50 -4.91 21.92
N PHE A 82 1.27 -4.77 21.41
CA PHE A 82 0.34 -3.68 21.75
C PHE A 82 -1.10 -4.21 21.92
N PRO A 83 -1.36 -5.11 22.88
CA PRO A 83 -2.62 -5.84 22.98
C PRO A 83 -3.87 -4.95 23.06
N ASN A 84 -3.74 -3.73 23.61
CA ASN A 84 -4.84 -2.78 23.74
C ASN A 84 -5.16 -2.00 22.46
N TYR A 85 -4.32 -2.10 21.43
CA TYR A 85 -4.39 -1.25 20.23
C TYR A 85 -4.40 -2.05 18.92
N SER A 86 -4.75 -3.34 18.95
CA SER A 86 -4.70 -4.22 17.76
C SER A 86 -5.74 -3.93 16.67
N ALA A 87 -6.49 -2.84 16.76
CA ALA A 87 -7.51 -2.50 15.78
C ALA A 87 -6.85 -2.07 14.45
N LEU A 88 -7.33 -2.66 13.35
CA LEU A 88 -6.90 -2.36 12.00
C LEU A 88 -8.13 -2.24 11.10
N ASN A 89 -8.26 -1.11 10.43
CA ASN A 89 -9.23 -0.89 9.38
C ASN A 89 -8.54 -0.93 8.02
N ALA A 90 -9.21 -1.43 7.00
CA ALA A 90 -8.72 -1.40 5.63
C ALA A 90 -9.84 -0.92 4.70
N SER A 91 -9.49 -0.10 3.73
CA SER A 91 -10.42 0.46 2.74
C SER A 91 -9.78 0.48 1.37
N PHE A 92 -10.61 0.32 0.33
CA PHE A 92 -10.19 0.60 -1.04
C PHE A 92 -10.12 2.12 -1.24
N ALA A 93 -9.03 2.61 -1.83
CA ALA A 93 -8.92 4.02 -2.14
C ALA A 93 -9.94 4.45 -3.21
N ASP A 94 -10.18 3.58 -4.19
CA ASP A 94 -11.25 3.66 -5.20
C ASP A 94 -11.44 2.26 -5.85
N ASP A 95 -12.38 2.10 -6.79
CA ASP A 95 -12.65 0.83 -7.48
C ASP A 95 -11.79 0.60 -8.76
N ALA A 96 -10.75 1.41 -9.00
CA ALA A 96 -9.94 1.31 -10.21
C ALA A 96 -8.74 0.36 -10.08
N LEU A 97 -8.31 -0.22 -11.20
CA LEU A 97 -7.10 -1.02 -11.28
C LEU A 97 -5.88 -0.15 -11.64
N PRO A 98 -4.67 -0.47 -11.13
CA PRO A 98 -4.39 -1.45 -10.07
C PRO A 98 -5.02 -1.06 -8.71
N PRO A 99 -5.42 -2.02 -7.86
CA PRO A 99 -5.97 -1.74 -6.54
C PRO A 99 -4.99 -0.95 -5.66
N VAL A 100 -5.52 0.03 -4.95
CA VAL A 100 -4.83 0.75 -3.88
C VAL A 100 -5.64 0.54 -2.62
N ILE A 101 -5.01 -0.04 -1.60
CA ILE A 101 -5.63 -0.29 -0.29
C ILE A 101 -4.95 0.61 0.73
N VAL A 102 -5.77 1.26 1.53
CA VAL A 102 -5.33 2.05 2.68
C VAL A 102 -5.70 1.31 3.94
N PHE A 103 -4.69 0.99 4.73
CA PHE A 103 -4.82 0.47 6.08
C PHE A 103 -4.67 1.63 7.07
N GLN A 104 -5.56 1.67 8.05
CA GLN A 104 -5.48 2.58 9.19
C GLN A 104 -5.39 1.74 10.46
N ALA A 105 -4.25 1.81 11.15
CA ALA A 105 -4.05 1.15 12.43
C ALA A 105 -4.25 2.12 13.60
N LYS A 106 -4.24 1.60 14.83
CA LYS A 106 -4.07 2.43 16.04
C LYS A 106 -2.64 2.44 16.58
N VAL A 107 -1.72 1.73 15.91
CA VAL A 107 -0.35 1.50 16.37
C VAL A 107 0.62 1.96 15.27
N ALA A 108 0.89 3.27 15.24
CA ALA A 108 1.82 3.88 14.30
C ALA A 108 3.15 3.13 14.19
N PRO A 109 3.81 2.71 15.30
CA PRO A 109 5.11 2.03 15.19
C PRO A 109 5.08 0.77 14.32
N ILE A 110 3.99 0.01 14.33
CA ILE A 110 3.85 -1.19 13.48
C ILE A 110 3.68 -0.78 12.02
N VAL A 111 2.88 0.24 11.76
CA VAL A 111 2.65 0.77 10.42
C VAL A 111 3.94 1.35 9.83
N GLU A 112 4.71 2.10 10.62
CA GLU A 112 6.02 2.62 10.26
C GLU A 112 6.98 1.50 9.86
N VAL A 113 7.14 0.45 10.68
CA VAL A 113 8.04 -0.66 10.31
C VAL A 113 7.53 -1.46 9.12
N MET A 114 6.21 -1.60 8.96
CA MET A 114 5.66 -2.25 7.78
C MET A 114 5.94 -1.43 6.51
N ALA A 115 5.79 -0.10 6.57
CA ALA A 115 6.05 0.81 5.46
C ALA A 115 7.55 0.88 5.11
N GLY A 116 8.42 0.96 6.11
CA GLY A 116 9.87 1.11 5.94
C GLY A 116 10.63 -0.19 5.69
N TYR A 117 10.05 -1.35 5.99
CA TYR A 117 10.75 -2.65 5.88
C TYR A 117 9.93 -3.69 5.12
N LEU A 118 8.73 -4.04 5.59
CA LEU A 118 7.97 -5.17 5.03
C LEU A 118 7.49 -4.91 3.59
N VAL A 119 6.82 -3.79 3.33
CA VAL A 119 6.27 -3.45 2.01
C VAL A 119 7.36 -3.39 0.93
N PRO A 120 8.47 -2.63 1.10
CA PRO A 120 9.52 -2.59 0.09
C PRO A 120 10.20 -3.95 -0.08
N TYR A 121 10.32 -4.72 1.01
CA TYR A 121 10.85 -6.09 0.95
C TYR A 121 9.98 -7.01 0.10
N VAL A 122 8.67 -7.08 0.37
CA VAL A 122 7.75 -7.92 -0.40
C VAL A 122 7.77 -7.53 -1.87
N ALA A 123 7.71 -6.23 -2.19
CA ALA A 123 7.75 -5.75 -3.56
C ALA A 123 9.05 -6.13 -4.30
N SER A 124 10.20 -6.01 -3.63
CA SER A 124 11.49 -6.38 -4.21
C SER A 124 11.64 -7.90 -4.39
N ARG A 125 11.11 -8.71 -3.46
CA ARG A 125 11.32 -10.16 -3.43
C ARG A 125 10.36 -10.96 -4.29
N GLN A 126 9.18 -10.43 -4.60
CA GLN A 126 8.22 -11.11 -5.49
C GLN A 126 8.75 -11.34 -6.91
N ALA A 127 9.76 -10.59 -7.36
CA ALA A 127 10.43 -10.84 -8.63
C ALA A 127 11.35 -12.10 -8.61
N PHE A 128 11.65 -12.65 -7.43
CA PHE A 128 12.57 -13.76 -7.25
C PHE A 128 11.82 -15.03 -6.83
N ALA A 129 12.18 -16.16 -7.44
CA ALA A 129 11.46 -17.43 -7.24
C ALA A 129 11.67 -18.07 -5.85
N ARG A 130 12.75 -17.73 -5.15
CA ARG A 130 13.11 -18.31 -3.85
C ARG A 130 13.74 -17.26 -2.96
N VAL A 131 13.25 -17.17 -1.73
CA VAL A 131 13.77 -16.29 -0.68
C VAL A 131 14.30 -17.17 0.45
N ALA A 132 15.51 -16.90 0.91
CA ALA A 132 16.10 -17.67 2.01
C ALA A 132 15.39 -17.33 3.32
N GLU A 133 15.20 -18.31 4.19
CA GLU A 133 14.57 -18.09 5.49
C GLU A 133 15.39 -17.16 6.39
N THR A 134 16.72 -17.27 6.35
CA THR A 134 17.64 -16.42 7.09
C THR A 134 17.47 -14.96 6.74
N GLU A 135 17.17 -14.67 5.48
CA GLU A 135 16.94 -13.31 5.01
C GLU A 135 15.64 -12.72 5.58
N ILE A 136 14.55 -13.51 5.55
CA ILE A 136 13.28 -13.07 6.17
C ILE A 136 13.47 -12.94 7.68
N ARG A 137 14.25 -13.81 8.31
CA ARG A 137 14.58 -13.70 9.74
C ARG A 137 15.27 -12.38 10.06
N GLU A 138 16.32 -12.00 9.31
CA GLU A 138 17.02 -10.72 9.47
C GLU A 138 16.07 -9.51 9.34
N LEU A 139 15.11 -9.56 8.41
CA LEU A 139 14.07 -8.56 8.28
C LEU A 139 13.21 -8.47 9.55
N ILE A 140 12.71 -9.60 10.04
CA ILE A 140 11.84 -9.62 11.23
C ILE A 140 12.60 -9.18 12.48
N ASP A 141 13.86 -9.60 12.64
CA ASP A 141 14.72 -9.19 13.76
C ASP A 141 14.95 -7.66 13.73
N GLU A 142 15.23 -7.06 12.57
CA GLU A 142 15.35 -5.59 12.48
C GLU A 142 14.01 -4.88 12.79
N MET A 143 12.89 -5.41 12.30
CA MET A 143 11.57 -4.85 12.60
C MET A 143 11.27 -4.88 14.11
N LEU A 144 11.54 -6.01 14.79
CA LEU A 144 11.36 -6.14 16.23
C LEU A 144 12.32 -5.23 17.01
N ALA A 145 13.58 -5.12 16.57
CA ALA A 145 14.54 -4.18 17.16
C ALA A 145 14.04 -2.72 17.06
N LYS A 146 13.41 -2.35 15.94
CA LYS A 146 12.80 -1.01 15.77
C LYS A 146 11.55 -0.78 16.60
N LEU A 147 10.77 -1.81 16.85
CA LEU A 147 9.63 -1.76 17.77
C LEU A 147 10.06 -1.71 19.26
N ALA A 148 11.36 -1.54 19.53
CA ALA A 148 11.93 -1.39 20.87
C ALA A 148 11.52 -2.51 21.82
N THR A 149 11.48 -3.76 21.33
CA THR A 149 11.01 -4.92 22.09
C THR A 149 12.03 -5.44 23.10
N THR A 150 12.77 -4.56 23.79
CA THR A 150 13.84 -4.93 24.73
C THR A 150 13.33 -5.75 25.92
N ASP A 151 12.05 -5.60 26.26
CA ASP A 151 11.42 -6.24 27.42
C ASP A 151 10.59 -7.48 27.03
N LEU A 152 10.70 -7.95 25.80
CA LEU A 152 9.95 -9.11 25.34
C LEU A 152 10.55 -10.39 25.91
N SER A 153 9.70 -11.27 26.45
CA SER A 153 10.17 -12.58 26.90
C SER A 153 10.69 -13.40 25.71
N GLU A 154 11.77 -14.16 25.94
CA GLU A 154 12.38 -15.01 24.92
C GLU A 154 11.39 -15.95 24.20
N PRO A 155 10.41 -16.59 24.88
CA PRO A 155 9.41 -17.40 24.20
C PRO A 155 8.53 -16.59 23.22
N VAL A 156 8.14 -15.37 23.59
CA VAL A 156 7.29 -14.52 22.75
C VAL A 156 8.11 -13.97 21.58
N TYR A 157 9.37 -13.61 21.80
CA TYR A 157 10.29 -13.22 20.73
C TYR A 157 10.43 -14.31 19.67
N HIS A 158 10.75 -15.54 20.08
CA HIS A 158 10.91 -16.65 19.15
C HIS A 158 9.63 -16.99 18.38
N MET A 159 8.48 -16.90 19.05
CA MET A 159 7.18 -17.05 18.40
C MET A 159 6.96 -15.95 17.34
N LEU A 160 7.17 -14.68 17.68
CA LEU A 160 7.03 -13.56 16.75
C LEU A 160 7.96 -13.69 15.54
N VAL A 161 9.21 -14.10 15.74
CA VAL A 161 10.15 -14.36 14.65
C VAL A 161 9.64 -15.47 13.74
N LYS A 162 9.26 -16.62 14.32
CA LYS A 162 8.77 -17.78 13.56
C LYS A 162 7.52 -17.45 12.76
N ASP A 163 6.51 -16.86 13.40
CA ASP A 163 5.22 -16.56 12.78
C ASP A 163 5.33 -15.35 11.83
N GLY A 164 6.23 -14.42 12.13
CA GLY A 164 6.57 -13.28 11.28
C GLY A 164 7.22 -13.74 9.97
N ILE A 165 8.16 -14.68 10.05
CA ILE A 165 8.77 -15.31 8.87
C ILE A 165 7.71 -15.99 8.00
N ALA A 166 6.83 -16.79 8.61
CA ALA A 166 5.75 -17.48 7.90
C ALA A 166 4.80 -16.48 7.22
N SER A 167 4.43 -15.40 7.91
CA SER A 167 3.54 -14.36 7.39
C SER A 167 4.17 -13.54 6.25
N ALA A 168 5.44 -13.15 6.39
CA ALA A 168 6.18 -12.45 5.34
C ALA A 168 6.41 -13.33 4.11
N ARG A 169 6.75 -14.61 4.31
CA ARG A 169 6.88 -15.59 3.21
C ARG A 169 5.57 -15.72 2.45
N ARG A 170 4.45 -15.85 3.16
CA ARG A 170 3.12 -15.90 2.54
C ARG A 170 2.84 -14.66 1.68
N LEU A 171 3.19 -13.46 2.16
CA LEU A 171 3.02 -12.23 1.37
C LEU A 171 3.83 -12.24 0.06
N ILE A 172 5.05 -12.77 0.10
CA ILE A 172 5.91 -12.92 -1.09
C ILE A 172 5.33 -13.96 -2.06
N GLU A 173 4.83 -15.08 -1.56
CA GLU A 173 4.30 -16.18 -2.37
C GLU A 173 2.93 -15.88 -3.00
N LEU A 174 2.24 -14.85 -2.54
CA LEU A 174 0.98 -14.43 -3.15
C LEU A 174 1.17 -14.04 -4.62
N PRO A 175 0.22 -14.39 -5.50
CA PRO A 175 0.37 -14.15 -6.93
C PRO A 175 0.14 -12.68 -7.34
N MET A 176 -0.30 -11.82 -6.42
CA MET A 176 -0.44 -10.39 -6.62
C MET A 176 0.94 -9.72 -6.71
N GLN A 177 1.19 -8.92 -7.75
CA GLN A 177 2.48 -8.24 -7.94
C GLN A 177 2.47 -6.89 -7.22
N HIS A 178 3.21 -6.77 -6.12
CA HIS A 178 3.31 -5.52 -5.38
C HIS A 178 4.03 -4.44 -6.17
N ILE A 179 3.52 -3.23 -6.05
CA ILE A 179 4.17 -2.02 -6.55
C ILE A 179 4.74 -1.30 -5.33
N ALA A 180 6.06 -1.18 -5.26
CA ALA A 180 6.73 -0.50 -4.17
C ALA A 180 6.31 0.98 -4.13
N LEU A 181 5.57 1.36 -3.10
CA LEU A 181 5.21 2.75 -2.82
C LEU A 181 6.12 3.40 -1.80
N THR A 182 6.95 2.62 -1.10
CA THR A 182 7.89 3.09 -0.11
C THR A 182 9.26 2.49 -0.43
N ASP A 183 10.31 3.14 0.08
CA ASP A 183 11.68 2.63 0.04
C ASP A 183 12.07 2.09 1.42
N PHE A 184 13.20 1.39 1.49
CA PHE A 184 13.71 0.89 2.76
C PHE A 184 14.23 2.03 3.64
N ASP A 185 13.81 2.06 4.91
CA ASP A 185 14.34 3.02 5.89
C ASP A 185 15.83 2.77 6.17
N ARG A 186 16.27 1.52 6.04
CA ARG A 186 17.67 1.11 6.16
C ARG A 186 18.00 0.06 5.10
N ASN A 187 19.18 0.18 4.48
CA ASN A 187 19.66 -0.80 3.52
C ASN A 187 20.08 -2.11 4.21
N LEU A 188 19.11 -2.99 4.49
CA LEU A 188 19.36 -4.32 5.07
C LEU A 188 19.98 -5.29 4.06
N PHE A 189 19.65 -5.11 2.79
CA PHE A 189 20.04 -6.03 1.72
C PHE A 189 20.69 -5.25 0.58
N PRO A 190 22.01 -4.99 0.66
CA PRO A 190 22.73 -4.26 -0.39
C PRO A 190 22.58 -4.90 -1.78
N GLN A 191 22.37 -6.23 -1.80
CA GLN A 191 22.17 -7.04 -2.99
C GLN A 191 20.86 -6.71 -3.73
N LEU A 192 19.83 -6.23 -3.02
CA LEU A 192 18.51 -5.90 -3.60
C LEU A 192 18.54 -4.66 -4.49
N HIS A 193 19.54 -3.79 -4.32
CA HIS A 193 19.64 -2.52 -5.02
C HIS A 193 20.35 -2.63 -6.37
N LYS A 194 20.87 -3.82 -6.72
CA LYS A 194 21.29 -4.06 -8.10
C LYS A 194 20.03 -4.23 -8.93
N PRO A 195 19.69 -3.29 -9.84
CA PRO A 195 18.61 -3.53 -10.79
C PRO A 195 18.92 -4.87 -11.45
N ALA A 196 17.95 -5.79 -11.42
CA ALA A 196 18.09 -7.06 -12.11
C ALA A 196 18.55 -6.72 -13.52
N THR A 197 19.81 -7.03 -13.85
CA THR A 197 20.29 -6.97 -15.22
C THR A 197 19.37 -7.90 -15.96
N LEU A 198 18.38 -7.33 -16.65
CA LEU A 198 17.47 -8.08 -17.49
C LEU A 198 18.38 -8.97 -18.35
N PRO A 199 18.20 -10.30 -18.35
CA PRO A 199 18.89 -11.12 -19.34
C PRO A 199 18.58 -10.45 -20.68
N ARG A 200 19.63 -10.05 -21.41
CA ARG A 200 19.49 -9.44 -22.73
C ARG A 200 18.79 -10.45 -23.62
N THR A 201 17.47 -10.38 -23.67
CA THR A 201 16.67 -11.12 -24.64
C THR A 201 16.95 -10.48 -25.99
N GLY A 202 17.87 -11.09 -26.76
CA GLY A 202 18.09 -10.75 -28.16
C GLY A 202 19.54 -10.48 -28.54
N GLU A 203 20.31 -11.52 -28.81
CA GLU A 203 21.03 -11.53 -30.08
C GLU A 203 20.02 -11.97 -31.15
N LEU A 204 19.27 -10.99 -31.67
CA LEU A 204 18.61 -11.16 -32.97
C LEU A 204 19.69 -11.05 -34.05
N PRO A 205 19.70 -11.93 -35.07
CA PRO A 205 20.64 -11.85 -36.17
C PRO A 205 20.51 -10.49 -36.87
N LYS A 206 21.65 -9.80 -37.04
CA LYS A 206 21.77 -8.54 -37.77
C LYS A 206 21.14 -8.69 -39.16
N LEU A 207 19.96 -8.12 -39.37
CA LEU A 207 19.46 -7.89 -40.72
C LEU A 207 20.32 -6.80 -41.36
N ALA A 208 20.80 -7.11 -42.56
CA ALA A 208 21.62 -6.25 -43.39
C ALA A 208 20.91 -4.91 -43.68
N THR A 209 21.65 -3.83 -43.44
CA THR A 209 21.26 -2.46 -43.77
C THR A 209 21.37 -2.26 -45.28
N GLN A 210 20.27 -1.91 -45.95
CA GLN A 210 20.30 -1.30 -47.28
C GLN A 210 20.32 0.23 -47.17
N PRO A 211 21.14 0.94 -47.97
CA PRO A 211 21.12 2.40 -48.04
C PRO A 211 20.16 2.87 -49.15
N VAL A 212 19.22 3.77 -48.83
CA VAL A 212 18.46 4.50 -49.85
C VAL A 212 18.43 5.99 -49.53
N ALA A 213 19.12 6.71 -50.42
CA ALA A 213 18.94 8.03 -51.01
C ALA A 213 18.20 9.19 -50.29
N ALA A 214 18.78 10.37 -50.55
CA ALA A 214 18.48 11.72 -50.14
C ALA A 214 17.09 12.31 -50.51
N ALA A 215 16.60 13.17 -49.60
CA ALA A 215 16.02 14.52 -49.73
C ALA A 215 14.87 14.79 -50.73
N PRO A 216 13.84 15.61 -50.38
CA PRO A 216 14.07 17.06 -50.28
C PRO A 216 13.29 17.84 -49.19
N THR A 217 13.85 19.03 -48.99
CA THR A 217 13.44 20.28 -48.31
C THR A 217 11.97 20.70 -48.49
N HIS A 218 11.28 21.13 -47.41
CA HIS A 218 10.21 22.14 -47.48
C HIS A 218 10.01 22.92 -46.14
N SER A 219 10.26 24.24 -46.24
CA SER A 219 9.48 25.40 -45.75
C SER A 219 8.95 25.52 -44.30
N ALA A 220 9.31 26.65 -43.67
CA ALA A 220 8.76 27.23 -42.43
C ALA A 220 7.46 28.06 -42.68
N PRO A 221 6.99 28.90 -41.74
CA PRO A 221 6.25 28.61 -40.49
C PRO A 221 4.80 29.17 -40.52
N ALA A 222 3.86 28.55 -39.78
CA ALA A 222 2.50 29.07 -39.62
C ALA A 222 2.30 29.77 -38.27
N GLN A 223 1.75 30.99 -38.31
CA GLN A 223 1.40 31.83 -37.17
C GLN A 223 0.22 31.25 -36.35
N PRO A 224 0.18 31.44 -35.02
CA PRO A 224 -1.01 31.19 -34.22
C PRO A 224 -2.01 32.37 -34.28
N PRO A 225 -3.34 32.10 -34.33
CA PRO A 225 -4.37 33.13 -34.32
C PRO A 225 -4.64 33.71 -32.91
N HIS A 226 -5.15 34.94 -32.95
CA HIS A 226 -5.54 35.85 -31.87
C HIS A 226 -6.19 35.23 -30.62
N GLN A 227 -5.69 35.64 -29.44
CA GLN A 227 -6.39 35.57 -28.16
C GLN A 227 -7.55 36.59 -28.13
N PRO A 228 -8.79 36.18 -27.80
CA PRO A 228 -9.82 37.13 -27.38
C PRO A 228 -9.61 37.58 -25.93
N GLU A 229 -9.93 38.85 -25.67
CA GLU A 229 -9.96 39.49 -24.34
C GLU A 229 -10.99 38.82 -23.42
N PRO A 230 -10.75 38.77 -22.10
CA PRO A 230 -11.74 38.28 -21.15
C PRO A 230 -12.84 39.32 -20.92
N GLU A 231 -14.06 39.01 -21.37
CA GLU A 231 -15.27 39.69 -20.91
C GLU A 231 -15.42 39.52 -19.40
N LYS A 232 -15.64 40.64 -18.69
CA LYS A 232 -16.04 40.65 -17.29
C LYS A 232 -17.43 40.02 -17.15
N ILE A 233 -17.47 38.76 -16.72
CA ILE A 233 -18.71 38.13 -16.26
C ILE A 233 -19.01 38.67 -14.86
N GLU A 234 -19.97 39.60 -14.79
CA GLU A 234 -20.56 40.07 -13.54
C GLU A 234 -21.54 38.97 -13.05
N LEU A 235 -21.06 38.08 -12.20
CA LEU A 235 -21.86 37.04 -11.56
C LEU A 235 -22.85 37.67 -10.56
N LYS A 236 -24.08 37.90 -11.02
CA LYS A 236 -25.24 38.04 -10.12
C LYS A 236 -25.46 36.68 -9.44
N LEU A 237 -25.24 36.64 -8.13
CA LEU A 237 -25.65 35.53 -7.27
C LEU A 237 -27.18 35.51 -7.22
N GLU A 238 -27.79 34.77 -8.16
CA GLU A 238 -29.16 34.29 -7.99
C GLU A 238 -29.14 33.18 -6.94
N GLN A 239 -30.08 33.29 -6.00
CA GLN A 239 -30.31 32.33 -4.93
C GLN A 239 -30.67 30.98 -5.55
N LEU A 240 -29.72 30.04 -5.50
CA LEU A 240 -29.97 28.66 -5.88
C LEU A 240 -30.79 27.97 -4.79
N GLU A 241 -31.97 27.53 -5.19
CA GLU A 241 -32.85 26.63 -4.46
C GLU A 241 -32.07 25.38 -3.99
N GLU A 242 -32.47 24.85 -2.82
CA GLU A 242 -31.94 23.61 -2.24
C GLU A 242 -32.20 22.41 -3.16
N ILE A 243 -31.24 22.12 -4.05
CA ILE A 243 -31.30 20.92 -4.89
C ILE A 243 -30.79 19.72 -4.07
N GLU A 244 -31.70 18.76 -3.92
CA GLU A 244 -31.52 17.38 -3.49
C GLU A 244 -30.21 16.74 -3.98
N TYR A 245 -29.51 16.07 -3.05
CA TYR A 245 -28.42 15.11 -3.26
C TYR A 245 -27.51 15.40 -4.47
N SER A 246 -26.61 16.38 -4.32
CA SER A 246 -25.45 16.49 -5.19
C SER A 246 -24.73 15.13 -5.27
N PRO A 247 -24.53 14.56 -6.46
CA PRO A 247 -23.81 13.30 -6.59
C PRO A 247 -22.42 13.49 -6.00
N LEU A 248 -22.08 12.68 -5.00
CA LEU A 248 -20.77 12.69 -4.35
C LEU A 248 -19.70 12.80 -5.44
N THR A 249 -18.90 13.86 -5.34
CA THR A 249 -17.79 14.14 -6.24
C THR A 249 -16.90 12.89 -6.30
N PRO A 250 -16.15 12.66 -7.40
CA PRO A 250 -15.19 11.56 -7.48
C PRO A 250 -14.20 11.51 -6.30
N THR A 251 -14.05 12.65 -5.60
CA THR A 251 -13.27 12.80 -4.38
C THR A 251 -13.94 12.24 -3.15
N GLU A 252 -15.22 12.50 -2.98
CA GLU A 252 -15.99 12.02 -1.83
C GLU A 252 -16.20 10.50 -1.88
N ARG A 253 -16.15 9.89 -3.07
CA ARG A 253 -16.22 8.43 -3.24
C ARG A 253 -14.97 7.66 -2.81
N MET A 254 -13.88 8.34 -2.45
CA MET A 254 -12.63 7.69 -2.07
C MET A 254 -12.69 7.18 -0.62
N PHE A 255 -12.10 6.01 -0.36
CA PHE A 255 -12.04 5.38 0.98
C PHE A 255 -13.39 4.96 1.58
N ILE A 256 -14.48 4.97 0.79
CA ILE A 256 -15.82 4.57 1.29
C ILE A 256 -15.91 3.07 1.48
N ARG A 257 -15.30 2.28 0.58
CA ARG A 257 -15.54 0.83 0.54
C ARG A 257 -14.61 0.11 1.53
N PRO A 258 -15.14 -0.44 2.63
CA PRO A 258 -14.33 -1.21 3.56
C PRO A 258 -13.88 -2.51 2.90
N VAL A 259 -12.67 -2.95 3.25
CA VAL A 259 -12.17 -4.29 2.95
C VAL A 259 -12.61 -5.19 4.11
N ASN A 260 -13.24 -6.32 3.79
CA ASN A 260 -13.70 -7.25 4.82
C ASN A 260 -12.52 -8.07 5.34
N LEU A 261 -11.83 -7.55 6.35
CA LEU A 261 -10.70 -8.25 6.96
C LEU A 261 -11.20 -9.50 7.70
N ALA A 262 -10.76 -10.66 7.24
CA ALA A 262 -11.10 -11.94 7.86
C ALA A 262 -10.21 -12.17 9.07
N PHE A 263 -10.61 -11.61 10.22
CA PHE A 263 -10.07 -12.04 11.51
C PHE A 263 -10.76 -13.36 11.88
N GLU A 264 -9.98 -14.37 12.25
CA GLU A 264 -10.53 -15.61 12.82
C GLU A 264 -11.28 -15.23 14.10
N ARG A 265 -12.60 -15.09 13.99
CA ARG A 265 -13.45 -14.94 15.17
C ARG A 265 -13.30 -16.23 15.95
N LYS A 266 -12.69 -16.16 17.13
CA LYS A 266 -12.74 -17.28 18.07
C LYS A 266 -14.21 -17.69 18.19
N PRO A 267 -14.56 -18.98 18.05
CA PRO A 267 -15.94 -19.42 18.19
C PRO A 267 -16.49 -18.91 19.53
N PRO A 268 -17.79 -18.56 19.60
CA PRO A 268 -18.39 -18.11 20.84
C PRO A 268 -18.08 -19.14 21.93
N VAL A 269 -17.51 -18.66 23.04
CA VAL A 269 -17.21 -19.51 24.19
C VAL A 269 -18.54 -20.16 24.60
N PRO A 270 -18.64 -21.50 24.62
CA PRO A 270 -19.86 -22.18 25.07
C PRO A 270 -20.25 -21.68 26.46
N ASP A 271 -21.54 -21.45 26.69
CA ASP A 271 -22.04 -21.06 28.01
C ASP A 271 -21.53 -22.06 29.05
N LEU A 272 -20.85 -21.55 30.08
CA LEU A 272 -20.37 -22.39 31.17
C LEU A 272 -21.58 -23.09 31.80
N PRO A 273 -21.51 -24.41 32.06
CA PRO A 273 -22.62 -25.12 32.69
C PRO A 273 -22.94 -24.44 34.03
N ASN A 274 -24.19 -23.95 34.14
CA ASN A 274 -24.73 -23.39 35.38
C ASN A 274 -24.55 -24.44 36.49
N ASN A 275 -23.60 -24.22 37.39
CA ASN A 275 -23.29 -25.15 38.47
C ASN A 275 -24.40 -25.05 39.55
N PRO A 276 -25.33 -26.02 39.67
CA PRO A 276 -26.49 -25.88 40.54
C PRO A 276 -26.18 -26.13 42.03
N ASP A 277 -24.97 -26.54 42.39
CA ASP A 277 -24.68 -27.09 43.72
C ASP A 277 -24.22 -26.09 44.80
N ARG A 278 -24.34 -24.78 44.56
CA ARG A 278 -24.16 -23.79 45.64
C ARG A 278 -25.48 -23.52 46.36
N GLY A 279 -25.92 -24.48 47.16
CA GLY A 279 -26.95 -24.12 48.15
C GLY A 279 -27.68 -25.26 48.83
N LYS A 280 -26.97 -26.12 49.60
CA LYS A 280 -27.51 -26.74 50.83
C LYS A 280 -26.38 -27.02 51.82
N SER A 281 -26.09 -26.02 52.65
CA SER A 281 -25.44 -26.23 53.94
C SER A 281 -26.22 -25.39 54.95
N GLY A 282 -27.19 -26.04 55.57
CA GLY A 282 -28.07 -25.54 56.61
C GLY A 282 -28.75 -26.74 57.25
#